data_AF-A1U8C7-F1
#
_entry.id   AF-A1U8C7-F1
#
_cell.length_a   1.000
_cell.length_b   1.000
_cell.length_c   1.000
_cell.angle_alpha   90.00
_cell.angle_beta   90.00
_cell.angle_gamma   90.00
#
_symmetry.space_group_name_H-M   'P 1'
#
loop_
_entity.id
_entity.type
_entity.pdbx_description
1 polymer ?
#
loop_
_entity_poly.entity_id
_entity_poly.type
_entity_poly.pdbx_seq_one_letter_code
_entity_poly.pdbx_strand_id
1 'polypeptide(L)' 'MVENYDIDLIVMGTVGRVGIPGLIIGNTAESILEQAKCSVLAIKPEGFKTPIE' A
#
# COMPACT_ATOMS: atom_id res chain seq x y z
N MET A 1 -7.29 5.89 -14.64
CA MET A 1 -7.01 4.44 -14.73
C MET A 1 -8.15 3.65 -14.12
N VAL A 2 -8.36 3.73 -12.80
CA VAL A 2 -9.47 3.04 -12.10
C VAL A 2 -10.82 3.27 -12.78
N GLU A 3 -11.20 4.54 -12.96
CA GLU A 3 -12.48 4.92 -13.61
C GLU A 3 -12.53 4.55 -15.10
N ASN A 4 -11.38 4.53 -15.80
CA ASN A 4 -11.33 4.26 -17.24
C ASN A 4 -11.50 2.77 -17.55
N TYR A 5 -11.26 1.91 -16.56
CA TYR A 5 -11.26 0.45 -16.71
C TYR A 5 -12.26 -0.23 -15.78
N ASP A 6 -13.13 0.54 -15.12
CA ASP A 6 -14.16 0.05 -14.18
C ASP A 6 -13.58 -0.93 -13.13
N ILE A 7 -12.49 -0.50 -12.48
CA ILE A 7 -11.77 -1.32 -11.51
C ILE A 7 -12.39 -1.16 -10.12
N ASP A 8 -12.84 -2.26 -9.53
CA ASP A 8 -13.37 -2.28 -8.15
C ASP A 8 -12.29 -2.53 -7.08
N LEU A 9 -11.14 -3.10 -7.46
CA LEU A 9 -10.07 -3.48 -6.54
C LEU A 9 -8.67 -3.30 -7.15
N ILE A 10 -7.79 -2.61 -6.42
CA ILE A 10 -6.34 -2.62 -6.65
C ILE A 10 -5.69 -3.60 -5.67
N VAL A 11 -4.91 -4.53 -6.18
CA VAL A 11 -4.04 -5.39 -5.35
C VAL A 11 -2.59 -4.95 -5.56
N MET A 12 -1.88 -4.67 -4.47
CA MET A 12 -0.48 -4.25 -4.57
C MET A 12 0.38 -4.73 -3.41
N GLY A 13 1.65 -5.02 -3.71
CA GLY A 13 2.67 -5.21 -2.68
C GLY A 13 3.13 -3.87 -2.11
N THR A 14 3.43 -3.82 -0.81
CA THR A 14 3.96 -2.63 -0.16
C THR A 14 5.18 -2.97 0.69
N VAL A 15 6.17 -2.08 0.66
CA VAL A 15 7.38 -2.17 1.49
C VAL A 15 7.51 -0.88 2.31
N GLY A 16 7.85 -1.01 3.59
CA GLY A 16 8.31 0.10 4.42
C GLY A 16 9.83 0.04 4.59
N ARG A 17 10.49 1.12 5.01
CA ARG A 17 11.92 1.07 5.35
C ARG A 17 12.06 0.71 6.83
N VAL A 18 12.70 -0.43 7.08
CA VAL A 18 13.00 -0.88 8.44
C VAL A 18 13.89 0.16 9.14
N GLY A 19 13.61 0.44 10.42
CA GLY A 19 14.41 1.35 11.24
C GLY A 19 14.04 2.84 11.14
N ILE A 20 13.06 3.19 10.30
CA ILE A 20 12.48 4.55 10.29
C ILE A 20 11.12 4.50 11.00
N PRO A 21 10.99 5.10 12.19
CA PRO A 21 9.72 5.12 12.92
C PRO A 21 8.59 5.68 12.06
N GLY A 22 7.42 5.03 12.12
CA GLY A 22 6.22 5.46 11.40
C GLY A 22 6.19 5.13 9.90
N LEU A 23 7.31 4.71 9.29
CA LEU A 23 7.34 4.40 7.85
C LEU A 23 6.93 2.95 7.57
N ILE A 24 5.63 2.69 7.69
CA ILE A 24 5.04 1.37 7.48
C ILE A 24 4.67 1.11 6.01
N ILE A 25 4.54 2.15 5.19
CA ILE A 25 4.14 2.06 3.78
C ILE A 25 5.18 2.75 2.89
N GLY A 26 5.26 2.34 1.62
CA GLY A 26 6.19 2.93 0.66
C GLY A 26 5.51 4.07 -0.12
N ASN A 27 6.28 5.08 -0.52
CA ASN A 27 5.76 6.30 -1.17
C ASN A 27 4.83 6.01 -2.36
N THR A 28 5.13 5.01 -3.20
CA THR A 28 4.26 4.65 -4.32
C THR A 28 2.89 4.15 -3.86
N ALA A 29 2.85 3.38 -2.78
CA ALA A 29 1.60 2.88 -2.23
C ALA A 29 0.81 3.99 -1.54
N GLU A 30 1.49 4.93 -0.89
CA GLU A 30 0.88 6.16 -0.37
C GLU A 30 0.24 6.97 -1.49
N SER A 31 0.98 7.27 -2.57
CA SER A 31 0.44 8.02 -3.72
C SER A 31 -0.74 7.32 -4.41
N ILE A 32 -0.78 5.99 -4.43
CA ILE A 32 -1.92 5.22 -4.95
C ILE A 32 -3.12 5.34 -4.01
N LEU A 33 -2.92 5.18 -2.69
CA LEU A 33 -4.00 5.29 -1.70
C LEU A 33 -4.64 6.67 -1.69
N GLU A 34 -3.86 7.74 -1.86
CA GLU A 34 -4.37 9.11 -1.94
C GLU A 34 -5.33 9.33 -3.12
N GLN A 35 -5.17 8.57 -4.21
CA GLN A 35 -5.91 8.75 -5.46
C GLN A 35 -6.91 7.64 -5.75
N ALA A 36 -6.85 6.52 -5.04
CA ALA A 36 -7.70 5.37 -5.27
C ALA A 36 -9.17 5.70 -5.01
N LYS A 37 -10.02 5.45 -6.01
CA LYS A 37 -11.49 5.58 -5.91
C LYS A 37 -12.19 4.23 -5.78
N CYS A 38 -11.44 3.18 -5.47
CA CYS A 38 -11.91 1.81 -5.35
C CYS A 38 -11.28 1.15 -4.12
N SER A 39 -11.65 -0.10 -3.84
CA SER A 39 -11.01 -0.85 -2.76
C SER A 39 -9.52 -1.08 -3.05
N VAL A 40 -8.69 -1.14 -2.00
CA VAL A 40 -7.26 -1.43 -2.12
C VAL A 40 -6.87 -2.54 -1.15
N LEU A 41 -6.28 -3.62 -1.69
CA LEU A 41 -5.68 -4.70 -0.92
C LEU A 41 -4.14 -4.56 -0.97
N ALA A 42 -3.58 -4.03 0.10
CA ALA A 42 -2.13 -3.87 0.27
C ALA A 42 -1.53 -5.07 1.01
N ILE A 43 -0.56 -5.74 0.38
CA ILE A 43 0.07 -6.96 0.89
C ILE A 43 1.50 -6.65 1.32
N LYS A 44 1.90 -7.18 2.49
CA LYS A 44 3.28 -7.12 2.98
C LYS A 44 4.08 -8.33 2.50
N PRO A 45 5.40 -8.19 2.27
CA PRO A 45 6.24 -9.35 1.97
C PRO A 45 6.25 -10.33 3.15
N GLU A 46 6.55 -11.59 2.87
CA GLU A 46 6.77 -12.59 3.91
C GLU A 46 7.86 -12.12 4.90
N GLY A 47 7.66 -12.43 6.18
CA GLY A 47 8.58 -12.01 7.23
C GLY A 47 8.52 -10.53 7.61
N PHE A 48 7.58 -9.75 7.06
CA PHE A 48 7.32 -8.39 7.55
C PHE A 48 6.99 -8.41 9.05
N LYS A 49 7.74 -7.64 9.82
CA LYS A 49 7.49 -7.38 11.24
C LYS A 49 6.96 -5.97 11.38
N THR A 50 5.80 -5.82 12.01
CA THR A 50 5.24 -4.50 12.32
C THR A 50 6.19 -3.75 13.25
N PRO A 51 6.53 -2.48 12.97
CA PRO A 51 7.30 -1.64 13.88
C PRO A 51 6.41 -1.00 14.97
N ILE A 52 5.10 -1.28 14.95
CA ILE A 52 4.11 -0.77 15.89
C ILE A 52 3.57 -1.99 16.66
N GLU A 53 3.60 -1.92 17.99
CA GLU A 53 3.00 -2.90 18.91
C GLU A 53 1.51 -2.61 19.16
#